data_AF-A0A414QER3-F1
#
_entry.id   AF-A0A414QER3-F1
#
_cell.length_a   1.000
_cell.length_b   1.000
_cell.length_c   1.000
_cell.angle_alpha   90.00
_cell.angle_beta   90.00
_cell.angle_gamma   90.00
#
_symmetry.space_group_name_H-M   'P 1'
#
loop_
_entity.id
_entity.type
_entity.pdbx_description
1 polymer ?
#
loop_
_entity_poly.entity_id
_entity_poly.type
_entity_poly.pdbx_seq_one_letter_code
_entity_poly.pdbx_strand_id
1 'polypeptide(L)'
;MTNREYMINLLLDGLESSGRCLNRVSIDDAGSSEEAMIYYNINCPYYAGDKRAYCRKEGSLVLSREVCVACKAHWLEQEVDE
;
A
#
# COMPACT_ATOMS: atom_id res chain seq x y z
N MET A 1 -4.59 14.22 -2.61
CA MET A 1 -3.59 13.51 -1.79
C MET A 1 -3.86 12.04 -1.94
N THR A 2 -2.85 11.27 -2.36
CA THR A 2 -3.03 9.82 -2.51
C THR A 2 -3.05 9.12 -1.17
N ASN A 3 -3.58 7.89 -1.13
CA ASN A 3 -3.53 7.04 0.07
C ASN A 3 -2.08 6.84 0.55
N ARG A 4 -1.11 6.73 -0.37
CA ARG A 4 0.33 6.66 -0.07
C ARG A 4 0.79 7.91 0.68
N GLU A 5 0.52 9.09 0.13
CA GLU A 5 0.92 10.37 0.74
C GLU A 5 0.29 10.55 2.12
N TYR A 6 -0.99 10.22 2.25
CA TYR A 6 -1.72 10.31 3.51
C TYR A 6 -1.12 9.40 4.60
N MET A 7 -0.86 8.13 4.27
CA MET A 7 -0.22 7.19 5.20
C MET A 7 1.18 7.66 5.62
N ILE A 8 1.98 8.18 4.68
CA ILE A 8 3.31 8.70 4.98
C ILE A 8 3.21 9.88 5.94
N ASN A 9 2.30 10.83 5.72
CA ASN A 9 2.09 11.98 6.62
C ASN A 9 1.77 11.53 8.04
N LEU A 10 0.80 10.61 8.22
CA LEU A 10 0.45 10.10 9.55
C LEU A 10 1.61 9.41 10.28
N LEU A 11 2.43 8.65 9.55
CA LEU A 11 3.60 7.98 10.13
C LEU A 11 4.73 8.97 10.48
N LEU A 12 4.89 10.03 9.69
CA LEU A 12 5.83 11.11 9.97
C LEU A 12 5.39 11.91 11.20
N ASP A 13 4.12 12.27 11.32
CA ASP A 13 3.56 12.94 12.51
C ASP A 13 3.80 12.11 13.78
N GLY A 14 3.59 10.79 13.68
CA GLY A 14 3.90 9.84 14.75
C GLY A 14 5.39 9.80 15.12
N LEU A 15 6.28 9.88 14.13
CA LEU A 15 7.72 9.91 14.35
C LEU A 15 8.15 11.23 15.02
N GLU A 16 7.66 12.36 14.53
CA GLU A 16 7.95 13.69 15.06
C GLU A 16 7.46 13.85 16.50
N SER A 17 6.26 13.37 16.81
CA SER A 17 5.73 13.36 18.19
C SER A 17 6.57 12.54 19.17
N SER A 18 7.36 11.58 18.67
CA SER A 18 8.33 10.81 19.47
C SER A 18 9.71 11.49 19.61
N GLY A 19 9.85 12.73 19.11
CA GLY A 19 11.11 13.49 19.13
C GLY A 19 12.17 12.96 18.17
N ARG A 20 11.77 12.19 17.16
CA ARG A 20 12.66 11.55 16.19
C ARG A 20 12.51 12.20 14.80
N CYS A 21 13.59 12.15 14.03
CA CYS A 21 13.60 12.54 12.63
C CYS A 21 13.64 11.31 11.72
N LEU A 22 13.10 11.44 10.51
CA LEU A 22 13.19 10.40 9.49
C LEU A 22 14.63 10.28 8.97
N ASN A 23 15.22 9.11 9.12
CA ASN A 23 16.43 8.74 8.39
C ASN A 23 16.02 8.01 7.12
N ARG A 24 16.17 8.66 5.96
CA ARG A 24 15.86 8.02 4.67
C ARG A 24 16.85 6.89 4.39
N VAL A 25 16.31 5.73 4.04
CA VAL A 25 17.09 4.58 3.58
C VAL A 25 16.73 4.35 2.11
N SER A 26 17.74 4.21 1.25
CA SER A 26 17.57 3.83 -0.14
C SER A 26 18.18 2.44 -0.33
N ILE A 27 17.33 1.44 -0.55
CA ILE A 27 17.73 0.06 -0.78
C ILE A 27 17.52 -0.24 -2.27
N ASP A 28 18.57 -0.66 -2.96
CA ASP A 28 18.47 -1.13 -4.34
C ASP A 28 18.38 -2.67 -4.35
N ASP A 29 17.17 -3.18 -4.13
CA ASP A 29 16.86 -4.62 -4.15
C ASP A 29 15.84 -4.96 -5.25
N ALA A 30 15.85 -4.17 -6.33
CA ALA A 30 14.92 -4.26 -7.43
C ALA A 30 13.44 -4.18 -7.00
N GLY A 31 13.14 -3.49 -5.90
CA GLY A 31 11.78 -3.30 -5.38
C GLY A 31 11.28 -4.44 -4.50
N SER A 32 12.12 -5.43 -4.17
CA SER A 32 11.73 -6.57 -3.33
C SER A 32 11.25 -6.14 -1.94
N SER A 33 11.89 -5.13 -1.34
CA SER A 33 11.49 -4.59 -0.03
C SER A 33 10.17 -3.85 -0.12
N GLU A 34 9.94 -3.04 -1.16
CA GLU A 34 8.66 -2.36 -1.35
C GLU A 34 7.52 -3.38 -1.54
N GLU A 35 7.75 -4.38 -2.39
CA GLU A 35 6.80 -5.47 -2.62
C GLU A 35 6.45 -6.19 -1.31
N ALA A 36 7.47 -6.56 -0.52
CA ALA A 36 7.27 -7.23 0.77
C ALA A 36 6.51 -6.34 1.77
N MET A 37 6.83 -5.04 1.83
CA MET A 37 6.13 -4.09 2.69
C MET A 37 4.65 -3.99 2.33
N ILE A 38 4.35 -3.85 1.03
CA ILE A 38 2.96 -3.78 0.53
C ILE A 38 2.22 -5.10 0.80
N TYR A 39 2.87 -6.23 0.52
CA TYR A 39 2.21 -7.53 0.65
C TYR A 39 1.87 -7.87 2.11
N TYR A 40 2.85 -7.74 3.01
CA TYR A 40 2.72 -8.22 4.39
C TYR A 40 2.14 -7.20 5.37
N ASN A 41 2.36 -5.90 5.16
CA ASN A 41 2.04 -4.88 6.18
C ASN A 41 0.86 -3.98 5.82
N ILE A 42 0.42 -3.96 4.57
CA ILE A 42 -0.78 -3.22 4.15
C ILE A 42 -1.93 -4.21 4.07
N ASN A 43 -3.00 -4.00 4.86
CA ASN A 43 -4.20 -4.82 4.76
C ASN A 43 -4.91 -4.61 3.41
N CYS A 44 -5.70 -5.59 2.98
CA CYS A 44 -6.51 -5.42 1.78
C CYS A 44 -7.51 -4.27 1.98
N PRO A 45 -7.47 -3.21 1.15
CA PRO A 45 -8.36 -2.06 1.31
C PRO A 45 -9.80 -2.35 0.83
N TYR A 46 -10.00 -3.51 0.20
CA TYR A 46 -11.25 -3.91 -0.42
C TYR A 46 -11.89 -5.09 0.32
N TYR A 47 -13.22 -5.06 0.45
CA TYR A 47 -13.98 -6.21 0.93
C TYR A 47 -14.22 -7.24 -0.20
N ALA A 48 -14.61 -8.45 0.18
CA ALA A 48 -14.89 -9.52 -0.79
C ALA A 48 -16.00 -9.10 -1.77
N GLY A 49 -15.67 -9.04 -3.05
CA GLY A 49 -16.61 -8.65 -4.12
C GLY A 49 -16.61 -7.15 -4.46
N ASP A 50 -15.80 -6.31 -3.80
CA ASP A 50 -15.63 -4.92 -4.19
C ASP A 50 -15.15 -4.82 -5.65
N LYS A 51 -15.85 -4.02 -6.46
CA LYS A 51 -15.58 -3.89 -7.89
C LYS A 51 -14.33 -3.07 -8.18
N ARG A 52 -13.85 -2.29 -7.20
CA ARG A 52 -12.64 -1.46 -7.29
C ARG A 52 -11.37 -2.30 -7.16
N ALA A 53 -11.47 -3.51 -6.61
CA ALA A 53 -10.33 -4.40 -6.43
C ALA A 53 -9.76 -4.85 -7.79
N TYR A 54 -8.54 -4.39 -8.10
CA TYR A 54 -7.82 -4.73 -9.32
C TYR A 54 -7.55 -6.24 -9.49
N CYS A 55 -7.50 -6.99 -8.38
CA CYS A 55 -7.31 -8.45 -8.38
C CYS A 55 -8.53 -9.25 -8.85
N ARG A 56 -9.65 -8.57 -9.14
CA ARG A 56 -10.88 -9.20 -9.64
C ARG A 56 -10.77 -9.44 -11.15
N LYS A 57 -10.94 -10.69 -11.59
CA LYS A 57 -11.16 -11.04 -13.00
C LYS A 57 -12.43 -11.86 -13.14
N GLU A 58 -13.36 -11.39 -13.99
CA GLU A 58 -14.55 -12.11 -14.46
C GLU A 58 -15.25 -13.00 -13.40
N GLY A 59 -15.50 -12.45 -12.21
CA GLY A 59 -16.25 -13.14 -11.15
C GLY A 59 -15.44 -14.07 -10.24
N SER A 60 -14.12 -14.16 -10.41
CA SER A 60 -13.22 -14.84 -9.47
C SER A 60 -12.14 -13.91 -8.92
N LEU A 61 -11.66 -14.22 -7.71
CA LEU A 61 -10.49 -13.58 -7.12
C LEU A 61 -9.24 -14.32 -7.62
N VAL A 62 -8.39 -13.66 -8.39
CA VAL A 62 -7.07 -14.20 -8.72
C VAL A 62 -6.13 -13.80 -7.60
N LEU A 63 -5.90 -14.72 -6.67
CA LEU A 63 -5.09 -14.48 -5.48
C LEU A 63 -3.69 -15.04 -5.69
N SER A 64 -2.83 -14.28 -6.36
CA SER A 64 -1.38 -14.46 -6.28
C SER A 64 -0.76 -13.32 -5.49
N ARG A 65 0.45 -13.54 -4.95
CA ARG A 65 1.22 -12.49 -4.27
C ARG A 65 1.37 -11.24 -5.14
N GLU A 66 1.81 -11.44 -6.38
CA GLU A 66 2.01 -10.39 -7.39
C GLU A 66 0.73 -9.59 -7.64
N VAL A 67 -0.41 -10.27 -7.82
CA VAL A 67 -1.70 -9.62 -8.07
C VAL A 67 -2.17 -8.85 -6.84
N CYS A 68 -1.97 -9.39 -5.64
CA CYS A 68 -2.28 -8.70 -4.38
C CYS A 68 -1.43 -7.44 -4.21
N VAL A 69 -0.13 -7.51 -4.49
CA VAL A 69 0.77 -6.35 -4.44
C VAL A 69 0.31 -5.30 -5.44
N ALA A 70 0.09 -5.67 -6.70
CA ALA A 70 -0.37 -4.74 -7.73
C ALA A 70 -1.70 -4.07 -7.36
N CYS A 71 -2.64 -4.82 -6.78
CA CYS A 71 -3.93 -4.31 -6.33
C CYS A 71 -3.79 -3.29 -5.17
N LYS A 72 -2.95 -3.58 -4.18
CA LYS A 72 -2.67 -2.68 -3.06
C LYS A 72 -1.86 -1.46 -3.50
N ALA A 73 -0.88 -1.64 -4.38
CA ALA A 73 -0.09 -0.56 -4.97
C ALA A 73 -0.98 0.38 -5.79
N HIS A 74 -1.91 -0.14 -6.58
CA HIS A 74 -2.89 0.68 -7.28
C HIS A 74 -3.75 1.50 -6.33
N TRP A 75 -4.23 0.89 -5.23
CA TRP A 75 -4.97 1.63 -4.20
C TRP A 75 -4.14 2.74 -3.54
N LEU A 76 -2.85 2.50 -3.30
CA LEU A 76 -1.93 3.50 -2.75
C LEU A 76 -1.84 4.76 -3.64
N GLU A 77 -2.00 4.62 -4.96
CA GLU A 77 -2.00 5.73 -5.91
C GLU A 77 -3.38 6.39 -6.10
N GLN A 78 -4.44 5.84 -5.51
CA GLN A 78 -5.75 6.47 -5.55
C GLN A 78 -5.81 7.63 -4.56
N GLU A 79 -6.60 8.64 -4.90
CA GLU A 79 -6.96 9.72 -3.97
C GLU A 79 -7.63 9.14 -2.71
N VAL A 80 -7.41 9.79 -1.57
CA VAL A 80 -8.13 9.46 -0.33
C VAL A 80 -9.63 9.68 -0.55
N ASP A 81 -10.45 8.69 -0.19
CA ASP A 81 -11.91 8.84 -0.17
C ASP A 81 -12.25 9.84 0.97
N GLU A 82 -12.84 10.99 0.63
CA GLU A 82 -13.38 11.98 1.59
C GLU A 82 -14.65 11.49 2.29
#